data_AF-A0ABD0R6W7-F1
#
_entry.id   AF-A0ABD0R6W7-F1
#
_cell.length_a   1.000
_cell.length_b   1.000
_cell.length_c   1.000
_cell.angle_alpha   90.00
_cell.angle_beta   90.00
_cell.angle_gamma   90.00
#
_symmetry.space_group_name_H-M   'P 1'
#
loop_
_entity.id
_entity.type
_entity.pdbx_description
1 polymer ?
#
loop_
_entity_poly.entity_id
_entity_poly.type
_entity_poly.pdbx_seq_one_letter_code
_entity_poly.pdbx_strand_id
1 'polypeptide(L)' 'GNTTLRKISLDQFIPPESNMTNYYRYEGSLTTPGCTEAVVWTVFENPIPLDREQ' A
#
# COMPACT_ATOMS: atom_id res chain seq x y z
N GLY A 1 17.20 -19.05 13.11
CA GLY A 1 15.97 -19.51 13.77
C GLY A 1 14.86 -19.49 12.76
N ASN A 2 14.02 -20.51 12.72
CA ASN A 2 12.91 -20.56 11.77
C ASN A 2 11.74 -19.74 12.34
N THR A 3 11.31 -18.69 11.64
CA THR A 3 10.13 -17.89 12.01
C THR A 3 9.03 -18.18 11.01
N THR A 4 7.87 -18.58 11.51
CA THR A 4 6.66 -18.73 10.71
C THR A 4 5.82 -17.48 10.85
N LEU A 5 5.42 -16.91 9.71
CA LEU A 5 4.44 -15.84 9.69
C LEU A 5 3.09 -16.41 10.12
N ARG A 6 2.36 -15.69 10.98
CA ARG A 6 0.98 -16.03 11.32
C ARG A 6 0.09 -15.83 10.10
N LYS A 7 -1.10 -16.44 10.11
CA LYS A 7 -2.11 -16.20 9.06
C LYS A 7 -2.48 -14.72 9.04
N ILE A 8 -2.41 -14.11 7.86
CA ILE A 8 -2.74 -12.69 7.62
C ILE A 8 -3.87 -12.56 6.60
N SER A 9 -4.67 -11.50 6.72
CA SER A 9 -5.60 -11.05 5.66
C SER A 9 -5.10 -9.74 5.07
N LEU A 10 -5.33 -9.49 3.78
CA LEU A 10 -4.95 -8.23 3.14
C LEU A 10 -5.71 -7.03 3.71
N ASP A 11 -6.92 -7.24 4.21
CA ASP A 11 -7.75 -6.20 4.84
C ASP A 11 -7.10 -5.58 6.09
N GLN A 12 -6.10 -6.27 6.67
CA GLN A 12 -5.32 -5.76 7.81
C GLN A 12 -4.31 -4.68 7.40
N PHE A 13 -4.04 -4.51 6.11
CA PHE A 13 -2.99 -3.64 5.57
C PHE A 13 -3.52 -2.59 4.59
N ILE A 14 -4.83 -2.37 4.54
CA ILE A 14 -5.47 -1.36 3.72
C ILE A 14 -6.38 -0.47 4.58
N PRO A 15 -6.66 0.77 4.16
CA PRO A 15 -7.65 1.60 4.85
C PRO A 15 -9.03 0.93 4.87
N PRO A 16 -9.89 1.25 5.86
CA PRO A 16 -11.29 0.86 5.83
C PRO A 16 -11.96 1.34 4.54
N GLU A 17 -12.91 0.56 4.00
CA GLU A 17 -13.57 0.88 2.72
C GLU A 17 -14.16 2.30 2.69
N SER A 18 -14.70 2.78 3.81
CA SER A 18 -15.23 4.15 3.96
C SER A 18 -14.19 5.25 3.68
N ASN A 19 -12.91 4.95 3.82
CA ASN A 19 -11.80 5.89 3.70
C ASN A 19 -11.03 5.72 2.37
N MET A 20 -11.44 4.78 1.51
CA MET A 20 -10.82 4.51 0.21
C MET A 20 -11.39 5.39 -0.91
N THR A 21 -12.38 6.24 -0.64
CA THR A 21 -13.03 7.09 -1.66
C THR A 21 -12.16 8.25 -2.13
N ASN A 22 -11.26 8.73 -1.28
CA ASN A 22 -10.34 9.82 -1.61
C ASN A 22 -8.96 9.25 -1.94
N TYR A 23 -8.52 9.48 -3.16
CA TYR A 23 -7.21 9.06 -3.65
C TYR A 23 -6.76 9.94 -4.81
N TYR A 24 -5.45 9.91 -5.05
CA TYR A 24 -4.82 10.51 -6.21
C TYR A 24 -4.51 9.41 -7.22
N ARG A 25 -4.76 9.66 -8.51
CA ARG A 25 -4.51 8.70 -9.59
C ARG A 25 -3.71 9.33 -10.72
N TYR A 26 -2.65 8.67 -11.15
CA TYR A 26 -1.78 9.16 -12.22
C TYR A 26 -1.06 8.01 -12.93
N GLU A 27 -0.71 8.23 -14.19
CA GLU A 27 0.19 7.36 -14.96
C GLU A 27 1.63 7.67 -14.60
N GLY A 28 2.46 6.64 -14.41
CA GLY A 28 3.86 6.79 -14.04
C GLY A 28 4.68 5.52 -14.23
N SER A 29 5.82 5.46 -13.56
CA SER A 29 6.79 4.38 -13.69
C SER A 29 6.88 3.47 -12.47
N LEU A 30 7.60 2.35 -12.64
CA LEU A 30 8.15 1.61 -11.51
C LEU A 30 9.15 2.48 -10.73
N THR A 31 9.20 2.29 -9.41
CA THR A 31 10.17 2.95 -8.50
C THR A 31 11.42 2.09 -8.25
N THR A 32 11.56 0.99 -8.99
CA THR A 32 12.73 0.11 -8.98
C THR A 32 13.48 0.20 -10.31
N PRO A 33 14.77 -0.20 -10.37
CA PRO A 33 15.57 -0.11 -11.59
C PRO A 33 14.88 -0.73 -12.81
N GLY A 34 15.06 -0.10 -13.96
CA GLY A 34 14.30 -0.37 -15.18
C GLY A 34 13.20 0.67 -15.40
N CYS A 35 12.60 1.21 -14.32
CA CYS A 35 11.77 2.41 -14.32
C CYS A 35 10.71 2.46 -15.44
N THR A 36 10.16 1.33 -15.86
CA THR A 36 9.22 1.27 -16.99
C THR A 36 7.98 2.10 -16.71
N GLU A 37 7.65 3.02 -17.61
CA GLU A 37 6.44 3.85 -17.59
C GLU A 37 5.20 3.07 -18.04
N ALA A 38 4.78 2.12 -17.21
CA ALA A 38 3.65 1.23 -17.48
C ALA A 38 2.73 1.07 -16.26
N VAL A 39 2.82 1.98 -15.28
CA VAL A 39 2.10 1.88 -14.00
C VAL A 39 1.02 2.95 -13.93
N VAL A 40 -0.20 2.57 -13.53
CA VAL A 40 -1.20 3.56 -13.12
C VAL A 40 -1.36 3.50 -11.60
N TRP A 41 -0.79 4.50 -10.93
CA TRP A 41 -0.74 4.61 -9.48
C TRP A 41 -2.09 5.02 -8.89
N THR A 42 -2.44 4.46 -7.75
CA THR A 42 -3.53 4.90 -6.88
C THR A 42 -2.95 5.12 -5.49
N VAL A 43 -2.99 6.36 -5.00
CA VAL A 43 -2.45 6.75 -3.70
C VAL A 43 -3.60 7.21 -2.81
N PHE A 44 -3.95 6.43 -1.79
CA PHE A 44 -5.01 6.79 -0.85
C PHE A 44 -4.63 8.01 -0.03
N GLU A 45 -5.57 8.94 0.16
CA GLU A 45 -5.34 10.17 0.92
C GLU A 45 -5.15 9.87 2.41
N ASN A 46 -5.91 8.92 2.95
CA ASN A 46 -5.88 8.56 4.36
C ASN A 46 -4.77 7.51 4.62
N PRO A 47 -3.79 7.81 5.49
CA PRO A 47 -2.74 6.84 5.84
C PRO A 47 -3.24 5.76 6.80
N ILE A 48 -2.52 4.65 6.87
CA ILE A 48 -2.71 3.63 7.91
C ILE A 48 -1.81 4.01 9.09
N PRO A 49 -2.36 4.25 10.29
CA PRO A 49 -1.56 4.56 11.46
C PRO A 49 -0.73 3.34 11.88
N LEU A 50 0.52 3.58 12.24
CA LEU A 50 1.42 2.58 12.79
C LEU A 50 1.90 3.04 14.17
N ASP A 51 2.02 2.09 15.09
CA ASP A 51 2.60 2.34 16.40
C ASP A 51 4.11 2.61 16.27
N ARG A 52 4.65 3.42 17.19
CA ARG A 52 6.08 3.80 17.18
C ARG A 52 7.05 2.62 17.34
N GLU A 53 6.56 1.51 17.87
CA GLU A 53 7.35 0.33 18.21
C GLU A 53 7.33 -0.74 17.11
N GLN A 54 6.63 -0.48 16.00
CA GLN A 54 6.68 -1.29 14.77
C GLN A 54 7.87 -0.88 13.91
#